data_AF-A0A1D6ETB9-F1
#
_entry.id   AF-A0A1D6ETB9-F1
#
_cell.length_a   1.000
_cell.length_b   1.000
_cell.length_c   1.000
_cell.angle_alpha   90.00
_cell.angle_beta   90.00
_cell.angle_gamma   90.00
#
_symmetry.space_group_name_H-M   'P 1'
#
loop_
_entity.id
_entity.type
_entity.pdbx_description
1 polymer ?
#
loop_
_entity_poly.entity_id
_entity_poly.type
_entity_poly.pdbx_seq_one_letter_code
_entity_poly.pdbx_strand_id
1 'polypeptide(L)'
;MGAFPVFVVDGEPSPLKSQARAARFFRGSGMDLAALPVTEAESSAAAAPVKKRNAAFTRAVEECVELLEYLGMPVLRANGEAEALCAQLNSEGHVDACITADSDAFLYGAKTVVKVLRSNCKEPFECYHIADIESGLGLKRKQMVAMALLIGSDHDLHGVPGFGLETALRFVQLFDEDEILDKLHEIGRGVYPFVEGFDNAHIDDLPSSSTKSPVVKLPHCSQCGHPGSKKNHSKDGCNYCLVDSLENCMEKPTGFKCECPSCDEVGFIFI
;
A
#
# COMPACT_ATOMS: atom_id res chain seq x y z
N MET A 1 -19.60 -0.22 -33.43
CA MET A 1 -18.53 -1.00 -32.79
C MET A 1 -18.81 -1.03 -31.31
N GLY A 2 -18.70 -2.19 -30.68
CA GLY A 2 -18.96 -2.38 -29.24
C GLY A 2 -17.78 -3.07 -28.58
N ALA A 3 -17.74 -3.05 -27.25
CA ALA A 3 -16.77 -3.82 -26.48
C ALA A 3 -17.28 -5.25 -26.29
N PHE A 4 -16.36 -6.22 -26.31
CA PHE A 4 -16.66 -7.63 -26.07
C PHE A 4 -16.01 -8.05 -24.74
N PRO A 5 -16.72 -7.92 -23.60
CA PRO A 5 -16.12 -8.19 -22.31
C PRO A 5 -15.99 -9.70 -22.07
N VAL A 6 -14.89 -10.08 -21.43
CA VAL A 6 -14.67 -11.39 -20.82
C VAL A 6 -14.64 -11.17 -19.31
N PHE A 7 -15.49 -11.91 -18.59
CA PHE A 7 -15.55 -11.81 -17.14
C PHE A 7 -14.57 -12.79 -16.50
N VAL A 8 -13.88 -12.35 -15.45
CA VAL A 8 -12.96 -13.20 -14.70
C VAL A 8 -13.40 -13.22 -13.24
N VAL A 9 -13.53 -14.41 -12.68
CA VAL A 9 -13.91 -14.64 -11.30
C VAL A 9 -12.69 -15.07 -10.49
N ASP A 10 -12.57 -14.55 -9.27
CA ASP A 10 -11.55 -14.95 -8.31
C ASP A 10 -11.60 -16.47 -8.04
N GLY A 11 -10.43 -17.05 -7.86
CA GLY A 11 -10.21 -18.40 -7.35
C GLY A 11 -9.92 -18.42 -5.86
N GLU A 12 -9.09 -19.37 -5.45
CA GLU A 12 -8.70 -19.53 -4.05
C GLU A 12 -7.60 -18.52 -3.69
N PRO A 13 -7.81 -17.64 -2.68
CA PRO A 13 -6.80 -16.68 -2.29
C PRO A 13 -5.57 -17.35 -1.68
N SER A 14 -4.39 -16.74 -1.88
CA SER A 14 -3.16 -17.19 -1.23
C SER A 14 -3.29 -17.14 0.31
N PRO A 15 -2.48 -17.92 1.06
CA PRO A 15 -2.47 -17.85 2.52
C PRO A 15 -2.19 -16.44 3.06
N LEU A 16 -1.26 -15.73 2.42
CA LEU A 16 -0.89 -14.35 2.77
C LEU A 16 -2.08 -13.39 2.60
N LYS A 17 -2.74 -13.42 1.44
CA LYS A 17 -3.92 -12.58 1.18
C LYS A 17 -5.09 -12.94 2.08
N SER A 18 -5.27 -14.22 2.41
CA SER A 18 -6.29 -14.68 3.36
C SER A 18 -6.04 -14.11 4.76
N GLN A 19 -4.79 -14.12 5.23
CA GLN A 19 -4.40 -13.53 6.50
C GLN A 19 -4.62 -12.01 6.50
N ALA A 20 -4.21 -11.31 5.44
CA ALA A 20 -4.40 -9.87 5.29
C ALA A 20 -5.89 -9.49 5.26
N ARG A 21 -6.73 -10.24 4.54
CA ARG A 21 -8.20 -10.08 4.53
C ARG A 21 -8.79 -10.26 5.93
N ALA A 22 -8.36 -11.28 6.67
CA ALA A 22 -8.80 -11.51 8.04
C ALA A 22 -8.38 -10.35 8.97
N ALA A 23 -7.12 -9.91 8.91
CA ALA A 23 -6.62 -8.79 9.70
C ALA A 23 -7.37 -7.49 9.41
N ARG A 24 -7.68 -7.19 8.13
CA ARG A 24 -8.53 -6.06 7.74
C ARG A 24 -9.94 -6.16 8.33
N PHE A 25 -10.54 -7.36 8.30
CA PHE A 25 -11.86 -7.59 8.89
C PHE A 25 -11.86 -7.32 10.39
N PHE A 26 -10.90 -7.84 11.15
CA PHE A 26 -10.82 -7.61 12.59
C PHE A 26 -10.63 -6.13 12.92
N ARG A 27 -9.71 -5.44 12.22
CA ARG A 27 -9.48 -4.00 12.38
C ARG A 27 -10.75 -3.18 12.08
N GLY A 28 -11.49 -3.51 11.02
CA GLY A 28 -12.72 -2.83 10.63
C GLY A 28 -13.92 -3.12 11.55
N SER A 29 -13.88 -4.24 12.29
CA SER A 29 -14.97 -4.66 13.20
C SER A 29 -14.85 -4.07 14.60
N GLY A 30 -13.77 -3.36 14.91
CA GLY A 30 -13.49 -2.86 16.26
C GLY A 30 -13.20 -3.98 17.28
N MET A 31 -12.90 -5.19 16.81
CA MET A 31 -12.50 -6.32 17.63
C MET A 31 -10.97 -6.32 17.76
N ASP A 32 -10.45 -6.57 18.96
CA ASP A 32 -9.02 -6.42 19.25
C ASP A 32 -8.15 -7.44 18.49
N LEU A 33 -7.02 -7.00 17.94
CA LEU A 33 -6.04 -7.83 17.21
C LEU A 33 -5.37 -8.86 18.13
N ALA A 34 -5.39 -8.64 19.44
CA ALA A 34 -4.94 -9.60 20.45
C ALA A 34 -5.83 -10.86 20.52
N ALA A 35 -7.01 -10.86 19.88
CA ALA A 35 -7.89 -12.02 19.78
C ALA A 35 -7.63 -12.90 18.54
N LEU A 36 -6.55 -12.65 17.79
CA LEU A 36 -6.13 -13.53 16.70
C LEU A 36 -5.77 -14.92 17.29
N PRO A 37 -6.45 -16.01 16.90
CA PRO A 37 -6.15 -17.32 17.42
C PRO A 37 -4.73 -17.72 16.98
N VAL A 38 -3.84 -17.93 17.95
CA VAL A 38 -2.51 -18.49 17.74
C VAL A 38 -2.60 -20.00 17.43
N THR A 39 -3.79 -20.60 17.59
CA THR A 39 -4.02 -22.03 17.34
C THR A 39 -5.33 -22.30 16.60
N GLU A 40 -5.35 -23.36 15.79
CA GLU A 40 -6.46 -23.75 14.92
C GLU A 40 -7.79 -24.01 15.65
N ALA A 41 -7.74 -24.35 16.95
CA ALA A 41 -8.90 -24.78 17.74
C ALA A 41 -9.83 -23.62 18.18
N GLU A 42 -9.31 -22.41 18.41
CA GLU A 42 -10.09 -21.24 18.83
C GLU A 42 -10.63 -20.41 17.65
N SER A 43 -10.22 -20.76 16.42
CA SER A 43 -10.67 -20.13 15.18
C SER A 43 -12.17 -20.29 14.88
N SER A 44 -12.86 -21.25 15.51
CA SER A 44 -14.21 -21.62 15.09
C SER A 44 -15.30 -20.59 15.46
N ALA A 45 -15.16 -19.87 16.58
CA ALA A 45 -16.19 -18.96 17.07
C ALA A 45 -16.14 -17.57 16.40
N ALA A 46 -14.93 -17.00 16.22
CA ALA A 46 -14.73 -15.72 15.54
C ALA A 46 -14.76 -15.85 14.00
N ALA A 47 -14.48 -17.04 13.44
CA ALA A 47 -14.59 -17.28 12.00
C ALA A 47 -16.01 -17.59 11.52
N ALA A 48 -16.97 -17.92 12.40
CA ALA A 48 -18.36 -18.20 12.00
C ALA A 48 -19.04 -17.04 11.22
N PRO A 49 -18.98 -15.76 11.66
CA PRO A 49 -19.57 -14.66 10.91
C PRO A 49 -18.85 -14.38 9.58
N VAL A 50 -17.51 -14.52 9.55
CA VAL A 50 -16.70 -14.37 8.33
C VAL A 50 -17.03 -15.48 7.32
N LYS A 51 -17.09 -16.74 7.76
CA LYS A 51 -17.45 -17.90 6.93
C LYS A 51 -18.87 -17.76 6.34
N LYS A 52 -19.84 -17.30 7.14
CA LYS A 52 -21.21 -17.08 6.67
C LYS A 52 -21.32 -15.95 5.64
N ARG A 53 -20.62 -14.82 5.86
CA ARG A 53 -20.59 -13.71 4.91
C ARG A 53 -19.89 -14.11 3.61
N ASN A 54 -18.78 -14.83 3.71
CA ASN A 54 -18.08 -15.37 2.56
C ASN A 54 -18.98 -16.33 1.77
N ALA A 55 -19.71 -17.22 2.44
CA ALA A 55 -20.64 -18.13 1.76
C ALA A 55 -21.78 -17.40 1.02
N ALA A 56 -22.36 -16.36 1.63
CA ALA A 56 -23.39 -15.54 0.97
C ALA A 56 -22.82 -14.79 -0.25
N PHE A 57 -21.60 -14.25 -0.13
CA PHE A 57 -20.91 -13.59 -1.25
C PHE A 57 -20.58 -14.58 -2.37
N THR A 58 -20.00 -15.75 -2.04
CA THR A 58 -19.72 -16.81 -3.02
C THR A 58 -20.98 -17.22 -3.75
N ARG A 59 -22.10 -17.41 -3.05
CA ARG A 59 -23.38 -17.73 -3.70
C ARG A 59 -23.83 -16.64 -4.67
N ALA A 60 -23.75 -15.37 -4.28
CA ALA A 60 -24.12 -14.26 -5.15
C ALA A 60 -23.22 -14.19 -6.40
N VAL A 61 -21.92 -14.47 -6.25
CA VAL A 61 -20.98 -14.57 -7.38
C VAL A 61 -21.41 -15.68 -8.33
N GLU A 62 -21.74 -16.88 -7.84
CA GLU A 62 -22.20 -17.99 -8.68
C GLU A 62 -23.52 -17.68 -9.41
N GLU A 63 -24.48 -17.05 -8.73
CA GLU A 63 -25.73 -16.59 -9.36
C GLU A 63 -25.46 -15.57 -10.48
N CYS A 64 -24.48 -14.67 -10.29
CA CYS A 64 -24.05 -13.74 -11.34
C CYS A 64 -23.35 -14.45 -12.51
N VAL A 65 -22.51 -15.46 -12.24
CA VAL A 65 -21.85 -16.25 -13.29
C VAL A 65 -22.88 -16.98 -14.14
N GLU A 66 -23.84 -17.66 -13.52
CA GLU A 66 -24.90 -18.37 -14.23
C GLU A 66 -25.72 -17.41 -15.13
N LEU A 67 -26.04 -16.21 -14.62
CA LEU A 67 -26.70 -15.17 -15.41
C LEU A 67 -25.86 -14.75 -16.63
N LEU A 68 -24.56 -14.52 -16.45
CA LEU A 68 -23.65 -14.14 -17.55
C LEU A 68 -23.55 -15.24 -18.60
N GLU A 69 -23.51 -16.50 -18.19
CA GLU A 69 -23.51 -17.66 -19.09
C GLU A 69 -24.82 -17.75 -19.88
N TYR A 70 -25.99 -17.52 -19.26
CA TYR A 70 -27.27 -17.45 -19.97
C TYR A 70 -27.34 -16.28 -20.96
N LEU A 71 -26.64 -15.18 -20.68
CA LEU A 71 -26.51 -14.04 -21.60
C LEU A 71 -25.49 -14.31 -22.74
N GLY A 72 -24.84 -15.48 -22.75
CA GLY A 72 -23.85 -15.86 -23.74
C GLY A 72 -22.50 -15.14 -23.58
N MET A 73 -22.21 -14.63 -22.38
CA MET A 73 -20.97 -13.92 -22.09
C MET A 73 -19.87 -14.91 -21.67
N PRO A 74 -18.63 -14.77 -22.16
CA PRO A 74 -17.53 -15.62 -21.74
C PRO A 74 -17.12 -15.30 -20.30
N VAL A 75 -17.05 -16.35 -19.46
CA VAL A 75 -16.61 -16.27 -18.07
C VAL A 75 -15.42 -17.21 -17.87
N LEU A 76 -14.37 -16.70 -17.25
CA LEU A 76 -13.17 -17.45 -16.86
C LEU A 76 -13.05 -17.46 -15.33
N ARG A 77 -12.43 -18.51 -14.80
CA ARG A 77 -12.14 -18.64 -13.37
C ARG A 77 -10.63 -18.64 -13.19
N ALA A 78 -10.13 -17.72 -12.37
CA ALA A 78 -8.71 -17.70 -12.01
C ALA A 78 -8.41 -18.80 -10.99
N ASN A 79 -7.16 -19.27 -10.95
CA ASN A 79 -6.70 -20.17 -9.88
C ASN A 79 -6.54 -19.42 -8.54
N GLY A 80 -6.11 -18.16 -8.62
CA GLY A 80 -5.93 -17.28 -7.47
C GLY A 80 -6.73 -16.00 -7.66
N GLU A 81 -6.09 -14.93 -8.10
CA GLU A 81 -6.74 -13.62 -8.25
C GLU A 81 -7.20 -13.37 -9.67
N ALA A 82 -8.40 -12.83 -9.82
CA ALA A 82 -8.96 -12.44 -11.11
C ALA A 82 -8.06 -11.43 -11.83
N GLU A 83 -7.50 -10.47 -11.09
CA GLU A 83 -6.61 -9.45 -11.64
C GLU A 83 -5.34 -10.03 -12.26
N ALA A 84 -4.81 -11.09 -11.66
CA ALA A 84 -3.64 -11.78 -12.19
C ALA A 84 -3.94 -12.43 -13.54
N LEU A 85 -5.10 -13.09 -13.68
CA LEU A 85 -5.51 -13.69 -14.95
C LEU A 85 -5.87 -12.60 -15.99
N CYS A 86 -6.57 -11.53 -15.59
CA CYS A 86 -6.84 -10.39 -16.46
C CYS A 86 -5.54 -9.79 -17.02
N ALA A 87 -4.57 -9.52 -16.14
CA ALA A 87 -3.27 -8.99 -16.51
C ALA A 87 -2.51 -9.92 -17.45
N GLN A 88 -2.54 -11.23 -17.19
CA GLN A 88 -1.95 -12.23 -18.08
C GLN A 88 -2.57 -12.16 -19.49
N LEU A 89 -3.90 -12.24 -19.59
CA LEU A 89 -4.61 -12.17 -20.87
C LEU A 89 -4.29 -10.89 -21.64
N ASN A 90 -4.18 -9.75 -20.95
CA ASN A 90 -3.83 -8.49 -21.57
C ASN A 90 -2.36 -8.47 -22.03
N SER A 91 -1.44 -8.99 -21.21
CA SER A 91 -0.01 -9.05 -21.55
C SER A 91 0.26 -9.94 -22.76
N GLU A 92 -0.46 -11.05 -22.90
CA GLU A 92 -0.39 -12.03 -23.99
C GLU A 92 -1.13 -11.58 -25.26
N GLY A 93 -1.92 -10.50 -25.18
CA GLY A 93 -2.66 -9.95 -26.31
C GLY A 93 -3.99 -10.65 -26.61
N HIS A 94 -4.54 -11.39 -25.65
CA HIS A 94 -5.87 -11.99 -25.75
C HIS A 94 -7.00 -10.97 -25.53
N VAL A 95 -6.73 -9.90 -24.77
CA VAL A 95 -7.66 -8.78 -24.53
C VAL A 95 -6.94 -7.44 -24.62
N ASP A 96 -7.66 -6.38 -25.01
CA ASP A 96 -7.07 -5.05 -25.22
C ASP A 96 -6.77 -4.30 -23.90
N ALA A 97 -7.58 -4.54 -22.87
CA ALA A 97 -7.45 -3.87 -21.57
C ALA A 97 -8.06 -4.68 -20.42
N CYS A 98 -7.54 -4.46 -19.22
CA CYS A 98 -8.13 -4.92 -17.96
C CYS A 98 -9.07 -3.84 -17.41
N ILE A 99 -10.30 -4.20 -17.06
CA ILE A 99 -11.21 -3.28 -16.36
C ILE A 99 -11.17 -3.62 -14.87
N THR A 100 -10.54 -2.77 -14.08
CA THR A 100 -10.44 -2.95 -12.62
C THR A 100 -10.10 -1.62 -11.94
N ALA A 101 -10.61 -1.43 -10.72
CA ALA A 101 -10.26 -0.27 -9.91
C ALA A 101 -8.93 -0.43 -9.16
N ASP A 102 -8.43 -1.66 -9.03
CA ASP A 102 -7.21 -1.98 -8.29
C ASP A 102 -5.97 -1.85 -9.19
N SER A 103 -4.92 -1.26 -8.65
CA SER A 103 -3.67 -1.03 -9.38
C SER A 103 -2.79 -2.27 -9.47
N ASP A 104 -3.11 -3.33 -8.72
CA ASP A 104 -2.30 -4.54 -8.64
C ASP A 104 -2.24 -5.28 -9.98
N ALA A 105 -3.20 -5.02 -10.89
CA ALA A 105 -3.14 -5.46 -12.28
C ALA A 105 -1.79 -5.10 -12.97
N PHE A 106 -1.19 -3.94 -12.68
CA PHE A 106 0.12 -3.58 -13.23
C PHE A 106 1.26 -4.42 -12.62
N LEU A 107 1.16 -4.79 -11.35
CA LEU A 107 2.10 -5.69 -10.67
C LEU A 107 2.05 -7.09 -11.30
N TYR A 108 0.86 -7.52 -11.73
CA TYR A 108 0.65 -8.75 -12.49
C TYR A 108 0.99 -8.63 -13.99
N GLY A 109 1.32 -7.43 -14.48
CA GLY A 109 1.85 -7.21 -15.83
C GLY A 109 0.84 -6.76 -16.88
N ALA A 110 -0.30 -6.21 -16.46
CA ALA A 110 -1.23 -5.57 -17.37
C ALA A 110 -0.53 -4.42 -18.13
N LYS A 111 -0.80 -4.31 -19.43
CA LYS A 111 -0.32 -3.23 -20.30
C LYS A 111 -1.27 -2.04 -20.32
N THR A 112 -2.58 -2.30 -20.23
CA THR A 112 -3.63 -1.29 -20.25
C THR A 112 -4.67 -1.59 -19.19
N VAL A 113 -4.95 -0.62 -18.31
CA VAL A 113 -5.97 -0.71 -17.25
C VAL A 113 -6.98 0.41 -17.41
N VAL A 114 -8.27 0.07 -17.34
CA VAL A 114 -9.40 1.01 -17.31
C VAL A 114 -10.00 0.99 -15.92
N LYS A 115 -9.84 2.09 -15.17
CA LYS A 115 -10.10 2.09 -13.72
C LYS A 115 -11.57 1.98 -13.35
N VAL A 116 -12.43 2.66 -14.11
CA VAL A 116 -13.86 2.73 -13.82
C VAL A 116 -14.65 2.75 -15.11
N LEU A 117 -15.54 1.77 -15.28
CA LEU A 117 -16.64 1.83 -16.25
C LEU A 117 -17.89 2.34 -15.54
N ARG A 118 -18.24 3.62 -15.75
CA ARG A 118 -19.50 4.17 -15.26
C ARG A 118 -20.56 4.10 -16.36
N SER A 119 -21.60 3.31 -16.13
CA SER A 119 -22.77 3.27 -17.01
C SER A 119 -23.41 4.65 -17.11
N ASN A 120 -23.79 5.07 -18.32
CA ASN A 120 -24.47 6.35 -18.60
C ASN A 120 -23.69 7.62 -18.19
N CYS A 121 -22.36 7.52 -18.03
CA CYS A 121 -21.53 8.69 -17.80
C CYS A 121 -21.07 9.29 -19.14
N LYS A 122 -21.13 10.62 -19.26
CA LYS A 122 -20.56 11.34 -20.40
C LYS A 122 -19.07 11.64 -20.22
N GLU A 123 -18.56 11.46 -19.02
CA GLU A 123 -17.13 11.68 -18.72
C GLU A 123 -16.28 10.61 -19.39
N PRO A 124 -15.07 10.97 -19.85
CA PRO A 124 -14.14 10.01 -20.44
C PRO A 124 -13.74 8.94 -19.43
N PHE A 125 -13.43 7.74 -19.93
CA PHE A 125 -12.90 6.67 -19.11
C PHE A 125 -11.48 7.00 -18.65
N GLU A 126 -11.20 6.70 -17.39
CA GLU A 126 -9.85 6.79 -16.83
C GLU A 126 -9.07 5.56 -17.27
N CYS A 127 -8.11 5.75 -18.18
CA CYS A 127 -7.29 4.70 -18.77
C CYS A 127 -5.81 4.96 -18.49
N TYR A 128 -5.11 3.90 -18.13
CA TYR A 128 -3.70 3.92 -17.80
C TYR A 128 -2.97 2.91 -18.67
N HIS A 129 -1.90 3.35 -19.32
CA HIS A 129 -0.98 2.48 -20.05
C HIS A 129 0.34 2.35 -19.30
N ILE A 130 0.89 1.14 -19.28
CA ILE A 130 2.20 0.88 -18.67
C ILE A 130 3.30 1.74 -19.29
N ALA A 131 3.22 2.01 -20.60
CA ALA A 131 4.17 2.88 -21.31
C ALA A 131 4.16 4.33 -20.78
N ASP A 132 3.00 4.84 -20.36
CA ASP A 132 2.88 6.19 -19.80
C ASP A 132 3.45 6.22 -18.37
N ILE A 133 3.28 5.14 -17.59
CA ILE A 133 3.87 4.98 -16.26
C ILE A 133 5.40 4.92 -16.37
N GLU A 134 5.91 4.11 -17.30
CA GLU A 134 7.35 3.98 -17.54
C GLU A 134 7.98 5.30 -18.00
N SER A 135 7.35 6.00 -18.96
CA SER A 135 7.87 7.27 -19.48
C SER A 135 7.68 8.45 -18.51
N GLY A 136 6.61 8.47 -17.74
CA GLY A 136 6.28 9.56 -16.83
C GLY A 136 6.94 9.45 -15.46
N LEU A 137 7.12 8.23 -14.93
CA LEU A 137 7.63 7.98 -13.58
C LEU A 137 8.96 7.22 -13.56
N GLY A 138 9.40 6.67 -14.70
CA GLY A 138 10.60 5.82 -14.76
C GLY A 138 10.42 4.46 -14.08
N LEU A 139 9.17 4.06 -13.83
CA LEU A 139 8.87 2.84 -13.07
C LEU A 139 8.53 1.68 -14.00
N LYS A 140 9.37 0.64 -13.96
CA LYS A 140 9.10 -0.66 -14.59
C LYS A 140 8.43 -1.62 -13.63
N ARG A 141 8.04 -2.80 -14.13
CA ARG A 141 7.26 -3.79 -13.39
C ARG A 141 7.94 -4.23 -12.09
N LYS A 142 9.21 -4.68 -12.10
CA LYS A 142 9.84 -5.17 -10.85
C LYS A 142 10.04 -4.03 -9.83
N GLN A 143 10.22 -2.79 -10.28
CA GLN A 143 10.29 -1.62 -9.39
C GLN A 143 8.93 -1.32 -8.74
N MET A 144 7.82 -1.41 -9.49
CA MET A 144 6.48 -1.27 -8.88
C MET A 144 6.17 -2.40 -7.90
N VAL A 145 6.56 -3.64 -8.22
CA VAL A 145 6.46 -4.77 -7.27
C VAL A 145 7.28 -4.50 -6.01
N ALA A 146 8.49 -3.97 -6.16
CA ALA A 146 9.33 -3.58 -5.04
C ALA A 146 8.67 -2.49 -4.18
N MET A 147 8.05 -1.48 -4.79
CA MET A 147 7.29 -0.46 -4.06
C MET A 147 6.15 -1.09 -3.25
N ALA A 148 5.37 -1.99 -3.84
CA ALA A 148 4.27 -2.66 -3.14
C ALA A 148 4.74 -3.50 -1.95
N LEU A 149 5.91 -4.16 -2.06
CA LEU A 149 6.53 -4.89 -0.96
C LEU A 149 7.06 -3.97 0.15
N LEU A 150 7.61 -2.80 -0.21
CA LEU A 150 8.16 -1.84 0.74
C LEU A 150 7.07 -1.08 1.50
N ILE A 151 6.04 -0.61 0.80
CA ILE A 151 4.96 0.21 1.37
C ILE A 151 3.93 -0.65 2.09
N GLY A 152 3.71 -1.87 1.58
CA GLY A 152 2.61 -2.73 1.94
C GLY A 152 1.58 -2.86 0.81
N SER A 153 0.94 -4.01 0.76
CA SER A 153 -0.01 -4.43 -0.26
C SER A 153 -1.21 -5.14 0.38
N ASP A 154 -2.06 -5.74 -0.44
CA ASP A 154 -3.10 -6.66 -0.02
C ASP A 154 -2.60 -8.05 0.39
N HIS A 155 -1.31 -8.34 0.17
CA HIS A 155 -0.62 -9.55 0.61
C HIS A 155 0.12 -9.36 1.95
N ASP A 156 0.71 -8.19 2.16
CA ASP A 156 1.37 -7.79 3.41
C ASP A 156 0.98 -6.36 3.77
N LEU A 157 0.21 -6.19 4.84
CA LEU A 157 -0.34 -4.90 5.25
C LEU A 157 0.70 -3.95 5.84
N HIS A 158 1.84 -4.47 6.27
CA HIS A 158 2.81 -3.72 7.05
C HIS A 158 3.98 -3.22 6.22
N GLY A 159 4.37 -3.96 5.18
CA GLY A 159 5.56 -3.66 4.39
C GLY A 159 6.80 -3.55 5.26
N VAL A 160 7.75 -2.72 4.84
CA VAL A 160 9.00 -2.47 5.58
C VAL A 160 8.87 -1.18 6.39
N PRO A 161 9.07 -1.22 7.72
CA PRO A 161 9.04 -0.02 8.55
C PRO A 161 9.98 1.08 8.04
N GLY A 162 9.48 2.32 7.95
CA GLY A 162 10.23 3.47 7.45
C GLY A 162 10.10 3.72 5.94
N PHE A 163 9.50 2.79 5.19
CA PHE A 163 9.19 2.99 3.78
C PHE A 163 7.76 3.49 3.57
N GLY A 164 7.62 4.80 3.41
CA GLY A 164 6.42 5.42 2.84
C GLY A 164 6.47 5.45 1.31
N LEU A 165 5.40 5.96 0.68
CA LEU A 165 5.30 6.09 -0.78
C LEU A 165 6.51 6.82 -1.40
N GLU A 166 6.87 7.99 -0.84
CA GLU A 166 7.98 8.81 -1.35
C GLU A 166 9.34 8.13 -1.16
N THR A 167 9.58 7.55 0.03
CA THR A 167 10.82 6.83 0.33
C THR A 167 10.99 5.61 -0.57
N ALA A 168 9.91 4.85 -0.78
CA ALA A 168 9.91 3.68 -1.65
C ALA A 168 10.14 4.09 -3.12
N LEU A 169 9.46 5.14 -3.60
CA LEU A 169 9.65 5.67 -4.96
C LEU A 169 11.11 6.05 -5.20
N ARG A 170 11.67 6.84 -4.29
CA ARG A 170 13.07 7.27 -4.37
C ARG A 170 14.03 6.09 -4.33
N PHE A 171 13.78 5.10 -3.48
CA PHE A 171 14.60 3.89 -3.41
C PHE A 171 14.58 3.10 -4.71
N VAL A 172 13.41 2.80 -5.27
CA VAL A 172 13.32 1.97 -6.48
C VAL A 172 13.89 2.66 -7.71
N GLN A 173 13.91 4.00 -7.73
CA GLN A 173 14.52 4.79 -8.80
C GLN A 173 16.06 4.80 -8.75
N LEU A 174 16.69 4.35 -7.65
CA LEU A 174 18.16 4.26 -7.56
C LEU A 174 18.73 3.05 -8.30
N PHE A 175 17.89 2.07 -8.63
CA PHE A 175 18.34 0.79 -9.18
C PHE A 175 17.56 0.46 -10.45
N ASP A 176 18.25 -0.21 -11.37
CA ASP A 176 17.61 -0.77 -12.54
C ASP A 176 16.68 -1.94 -12.16
N GLU A 177 15.75 -2.25 -13.07
CA GLU A 177 14.75 -3.30 -12.87
C GLU A 177 15.37 -4.66 -12.51
N ASP A 178 16.53 -5.01 -13.10
CA ASP A 178 17.16 -6.31 -12.85
C ASP A 178 17.86 -6.41 -11.49
N GLU A 179 18.20 -5.29 -10.86
CA GLU A 179 18.91 -5.25 -9.58
C GLU A 179 17.97 -5.08 -8.39
N ILE A 180 16.77 -4.52 -8.61
CA ILE A 180 15.90 -4.08 -7.51
C ILE A 180 15.49 -5.22 -6.57
N LEU A 181 15.28 -6.43 -7.10
CA LEU A 181 14.88 -7.58 -6.28
C LEU A 181 16.03 -8.07 -5.38
N ASP A 182 17.28 -7.98 -5.87
CA ASP A 182 18.46 -8.30 -5.05
C ASP A 182 18.62 -7.29 -3.91
N LYS A 183 18.31 -6.01 -4.16
CA LYS A 183 18.30 -4.96 -3.15
C LYS A 183 17.20 -5.14 -2.10
N LEU A 184 16.02 -5.61 -2.48
CA LEU A 184 15.01 -6.01 -1.50
C LEU A 184 15.48 -7.18 -0.63
N HIS A 185 16.18 -8.16 -1.21
CA HIS A 185 16.77 -9.26 -0.45
C HIS A 185 17.83 -8.78 0.56
N GLU A 186 18.63 -7.76 0.22
CA GLU A 186 19.55 -7.11 1.16
C GLU A 186 18.79 -6.46 2.33
N ILE A 187 17.72 -5.70 2.05
CA ILE A 187 16.86 -5.10 3.09
C ILE A 187 16.26 -6.19 4.00
N GLY A 188 15.77 -7.29 3.42
CA GLY A 188 15.23 -8.42 4.18
C GLY A 188 16.24 -9.09 5.12
N ARG A 189 17.56 -8.93 4.87
CA ARG A 189 18.64 -9.38 5.76
C ARG A 189 19.05 -8.33 6.80
N GLY A 190 18.37 -7.17 6.84
CA GLY A 190 18.69 -6.06 7.73
C GLY A 190 19.80 -5.14 7.22
N VAL A 191 20.21 -5.26 5.96
CA VAL A 191 21.16 -4.33 5.33
C VAL A 191 20.35 -3.19 4.73
N TYR A 192 20.33 -2.05 5.41
CA TYR A 192 19.64 -0.85 4.94
C TYR A 192 20.64 0.05 4.21
N PRO A 193 20.55 0.19 2.87
CA PRO A 193 21.48 1.02 2.11
C PRO A 193 21.38 2.53 2.45
N PHE A 194 20.34 2.96 3.19
CA PHE A 194 20.06 4.35 3.52
C PHE A 194 20.79 4.93 4.76
N VAL A 195 21.62 4.16 5.46
CA VAL A 195 22.24 4.63 6.72
C VAL A 195 23.41 5.61 6.48
N GLU A 196 23.96 5.69 5.27
CA GLU A 196 25.01 6.65 4.93
C GLU A 196 24.58 7.54 3.75
N GLY A 197 24.23 8.81 4.03
CA GLY A 197 24.27 9.88 3.02
C GLY A 197 22.94 10.51 2.59
N PHE A 198 21.81 10.26 3.25
CA PHE A 198 20.54 10.89 2.84
C PHE A 198 20.30 12.32 3.33
N ASP A 199 21.24 12.93 4.03
CA ASP A 199 21.08 14.30 4.52
C ASP A 199 21.37 15.38 3.46
N ASN A 200 21.89 15.06 2.27
CA ASN A 200 22.16 16.08 1.25
C ASN A 200 22.12 15.55 -0.19
N ALA A 201 20.99 15.69 -0.89
CA ALA A 201 20.98 15.74 -2.35
C ALA A 201 19.84 16.63 -2.86
N HIS A 202 20.26 17.72 -3.53
CA HIS A 202 19.53 18.77 -4.23
C HIS A 202 18.11 18.44 -4.72
N ILE A 203 17.14 19.19 -4.21
CA ILE A 203 15.84 19.45 -4.84
C ILE A 203 16.12 20.47 -5.94
N ASP A 204 16.30 20.08 -7.20
CA ASP A 204 16.27 21.06 -8.31
C ASP A 204 16.05 20.47 -9.72
N ASP A 205 15.61 19.22 -9.90
CA ASP A 205 15.34 18.69 -11.26
C ASP A 205 14.12 17.77 -11.33
N LEU A 206 12.93 18.27 -10.99
CA LEU A 206 11.65 17.69 -11.43
C LEU A 206 10.67 18.81 -11.83
N PRO A 207 9.93 18.71 -12.96
CA PRO A 207 9.05 19.79 -13.42
C PRO A 207 7.88 19.98 -12.45
N SER A 208 7.80 21.19 -11.89
CA SER A 208 6.82 21.56 -10.88
C SER A 208 5.39 21.58 -11.44
N SER A 209 4.51 20.74 -10.91
CA SER A 209 3.07 21.01 -10.91
C SER A 209 2.67 21.56 -9.55
N SER A 210 2.28 22.82 -9.57
CA SER A 210 1.88 23.63 -8.43
C SER A 210 0.58 23.15 -7.78
N THR A 211 0.65 22.66 -6.54
CA THR A 211 -0.42 22.83 -5.54
C THR A 211 0.18 22.95 -4.14
N LYS A 212 0.03 24.12 -3.51
CA LYS A 212 0.38 24.35 -2.10
C LYS A 212 -0.53 23.49 -1.22
N SER A 213 0.04 22.48 -0.56
CA SER A 213 -0.62 21.77 0.54
C SER A 213 -0.37 22.48 1.87
N PRO A 214 -1.32 22.48 2.83
CA PRO A 214 -1.13 23.13 4.11
C PRO A 214 -0.12 22.33 4.96
N VAL A 215 0.90 23.01 5.50
CA VAL A 215 1.83 22.42 6.47
C VAL A 215 1.06 22.04 7.73
N VAL A 216 0.86 20.74 7.96
CA VAL A 216 0.22 20.20 9.16
C VAL A 216 1.23 20.30 10.31
N LYS A 217 0.94 21.14 11.31
CA LYS A 217 1.78 21.29 12.50
C LYS A 217 1.81 19.99 13.30
N LEU A 218 2.97 19.35 13.39
CA LEU A 218 3.16 18.17 14.22
C LEU A 218 3.27 18.58 15.71
N PRO A 219 2.62 17.84 16.62
CA PRO A 219 2.74 18.08 18.06
C PRO A 219 4.12 17.63 18.56
N HIS A 220 4.69 18.39 19.51
CA HIS A 220 5.98 18.10 20.14
C HIS A 220 5.79 17.81 21.63
N CYS A 221 6.67 16.97 22.19
CA CYS A 221 6.59 16.57 23.58
C CYS A 221 7.01 17.74 24.47
N SER A 222 6.19 18.05 25.48
CA SER A 222 6.47 19.17 26.37
C SER A 222 7.70 18.96 27.28
N GLN A 223 8.19 17.73 27.42
CA GLN A 223 9.37 17.40 28.23
C GLN A 223 10.66 17.45 27.43
N CYS A 224 10.77 16.69 26.33
CA CYS A 224 12.00 16.59 25.53
C CYS A 224 12.02 17.48 24.28
N GLY A 225 10.87 18.03 23.86
CA GLY A 225 10.78 18.85 22.65
C GLY A 225 10.83 18.07 21.33
N HIS A 226 10.91 16.73 21.36
CA HIS A 226 10.90 15.89 20.16
C HIS A 226 9.48 15.67 19.61
N PRO A 227 9.33 15.35 18.31
CA PRO A 227 8.03 15.07 17.70
C PRO A 227 7.26 13.95 18.43
N GLY A 228 5.95 14.15 18.59
CA GLY A 228 5.05 13.28 19.34
C GLY A 228 4.55 13.90 20.64
N SER A 229 3.38 13.46 21.13
CA SER A 229 2.82 13.98 22.39
C SER A 229 3.52 13.39 23.61
N LYS A 230 3.53 14.12 24.74
CA LYS A 230 4.02 13.60 26.04
C LYS A 230 3.34 12.26 26.41
N LYS A 231 2.04 12.11 26.11
CA LYS A 231 1.30 10.87 26.34
C LYS A 231 1.82 9.69 25.50
N ASN A 232 2.20 9.94 24.25
CA ASN A 232 2.75 8.90 23.38
C ASN A 232 4.13 8.47 23.87
N HIS A 233 4.98 9.44 24.24
CA HIS A 233 6.31 9.12 24.76
C HIS A 233 6.28 8.39 26.10
N SER A 234 5.30 8.68 26.97
CA SER A 234 5.10 7.92 28.22
C SER A 234 4.59 6.49 28.02
N LYS A 235 4.02 6.17 26.84
CA LYS A 235 3.45 4.85 26.56
C LYS A 235 4.37 3.98 25.71
N ASP A 236 4.98 4.58 24.69
CA ASP A 236 5.72 3.89 23.64
C ASP A 236 7.22 4.23 23.64
N GLY A 237 7.67 5.09 24.56
CA GLY A 237 9.05 5.59 24.62
C GLY A 237 9.32 6.74 23.65
N CYS A 238 10.44 7.43 23.83
CA CYS A 238 10.89 8.48 22.93
C CYS A 238 12.13 8.01 22.16
N ASN A 239 11.98 7.81 20.84
CA ASN A 239 13.07 7.32 19.97
C ASN A 239 14.27 8.26 19.84
N TYR A 240 14.12 9.51 20.28
CA TYR A 240 15.16 10.55 20.20
C TYR A 240 15.85 10.80 21.56
N CYS A 241 15.24 10.33 22.65
CA CYS A 241 15.90 10.36 23.96
C CYS A 241 16.79 9.13 24.04
N LEU A 242 18.12 9.31 24.06
CA LEU A 242 19.12 8.24 24.21
C LEU A 242 19.15 7.67 25.64
N VAL A 243 17.99 7.39 26.23
CA VAL A 243 17.87 6.83 27.58
C VAL A 243 17.46 5.38 27.44
N ASP A 244 18.38 4.48 27.74
CA ASP A 244 18.07 3.07 27.99
C ASP A 244 17.11 3.01 29.20
N SER A 245 16.05 2.22 29.10
CA SER A 245 14.97 2.00 30.09
C SER A 245 13.87 3.09 30.21
N LEU A 246 12.83 2.89 29.40
CA LEU A 246 11.39 2.81 29.74
C LEU A 246 10.66 3.82 30.65
N GLU A 247 11.26 4.80 31.34
CA GLU A 247 10.45 5.56 32.30
C GLU A 247 10.24 7.06 32.10
N ASN A 248 11.07 7.86 31.42
CA ASN A 248 10.70 9.26 31.14
C ASN A 248 11.52 9.91 30.02
N CYS A 249 10.90 10.90 29.34
CA CYS A 249 11.62 11.82 28.45
C CYS A 249 12.63 12.67 29.24
N MET A 250 13.83 12.89 28.68
CA MET A 250 14.76 13.88 29.23
C MET A 250 14.18 15.29 29.16
N GLU A 251 14.48 16.11 30.16
CA GLU A 251 14.11 17.53 30.14
C GLU A 251 14.91 18.26 29.06
N LYS A 252 14.20 19.06 28.26
CA LYS A 252 14.79 19.91 27.22
C LYS A 252 15.86 20.83 27.85
N PRO A 253 17.06 20.96 27.24
CA PRO A 253 18.06 21.92 27.67
C PRO A 253 17.50 23.35 27.64
N THR A 254 18.00 24.21 28.53
CA THR A 254 17.69 25.64 28.54
C THR A 254 18.06 26.25 27.19
N GLY A 255 17.06 26.69 26.43
CA GLY A 255 17.25 27.24 25.07
C GLY A 255 17.07 26.25 23.92
N PHE A 256 16.49 25.06 24.16
CA PHE A 256 16.18 24.08 23.12
C PHE A 256 15.43 24.69 21.92
N LYS A 257 16.00 24.55 20.73
CA LYS A 257 15.37 24.89 19.45
C LYS A 257 15.06 23.61 18.71
N CYS A 258 13.83 23.52 18.19
CA CYS A 258 13.40 22.37 17.42
C CYS A 258 13.79 22.58 15.95
N GLU A 259 14.57 21.65 15.38
CA GLU A 259 15.06 21.69 13.99
C GLU A 259 14.05 21.06 13.02
N CYS A 260 12.76 21.03 13.39
CA CYS A 260 11.72 20.43 12.58
C CYS A 260 11.32 21.37 11.43
N PRO A 261 11.10 20.88 10.19
CA PRO A 261 10.66 21.72 9.07
C PRO A 261 9.32 22.45 9.32
N SER A 262 8.51 21.92 10.24
CA SER A 262 7.23 22.53 10.66
C SER A 262 7.39 23.63 11.72
N CYS A 263 8.60 23.82 12.28
CA CYS A 263 8.94 24.69 13.39
C CYS A 263 9.76 25.91 12.94
N ASP A 264 10.52 25.78 11.86
CA ASP A 264 11.45 26.79 11.37
C ASP A 264 10.81 28.00 10.66
N GLU A 265 9.51 27.97 10.36
CA GLU A 265 8.87 29.08 9.63
C GLU A 265 8.36 30.22 10.53
N VAL A 266 8.32 30.09 11.86
CA VAL A 266 7.99 31.25 12.71
C VAL A 266 8.65 31.14 14.08
N GLY A 267 9.62 32.02 14.33
CA GLY A 267 10.20 32.21 15.65
C GLY A 267 9.13 32.53 16.69
N PHE A 268 8.86 31.59 17.58
CA PHE A 268 8.17 31.85 18.84
C PHE A 268 8.91 31.16 19.98
N ILE A 269 9.49 32.00 20.84
CA ILE A 269 9.99 31.68 22.17
C ILE A 269 8.79 31.24 23.00
N PHE A 270 8.74 29.98 23.43
CA PHE A 270 7.85 29.56 24.51
C PHE A 270 8.62 29.67 25.83
N ILE A 271 8.11 30.54 26.72
CA ILE A 271 8.39 30.51 28.18
C ILE A 271 7.87 29.19 28.73
#